data_AF-A0A2G4HF72-F1
#
_entry.id   AF-A0A2G4HF72-F1
#
_cell.length_a   1.000
_cell.length_b   1.000
_cell.length_c   1.000
_cell.angle_alpha   90.00
_cell.angle_beta   90.00
_cell.angle_gamma   90.00
#
_symmetry.space_group_name_H-M   'P 1'
#
loop_
_entity.id
_entity.type
_entity.pdbx_description
1 polymer ?
#
loop_
_entity_poly.entity_id
_entity_poly.type
_entity_poly.pdbx_seq_one_letter_code
_entity_poly.pdbx_strand_id
1 'polypeptide(L)'
;MKRALVISGLTVVVFAIGYIAGLRTERTRPVPAPPATLMGEFTGKAATGPAIATAAKPSGPQAAPARSPQNRAQLVAEIERLRPQIDSYRQRLDQIDAEFDGQLAAMLTPEQRTHYAAGQKRRAERMAKGLAEVAAGVKPLTDDEIDQLRQRSLSGVLWMVAPTMKHDLLVKELKLDAEQQTKARELLKQRREKFLAIVDSTPPPSILLSRLAPAVQRLATPPTKDKPVGR
;
A
#
# COMPACT_ATOMS: atom_id res chain seq x y z
N MET A 1 22.80 -26.27 -41.25
CA MET A 1 22.73 -27.06 -39.99
C MET A 1 23.89 -26.79 -39.04
N LYS A 2 25.16 -26.78 -39.48
CA LYS A 2 26.32 -26.59 -38.59
C LYS A 2 26.36 -25.24 -37.83
N ARG A 3 25.94 -24.13 -38.45
CA ARG A 3 25.93 -22.79 -37.80
C ARG A 3 24.87 -22.63 -36.72
N ALA A 4 23.69 -23.23 -36.88
CA ALA A 4 22.62 -23.19 -35.89
C ALA A 4 23.01 -23.98 -34.61
N LEU A 5 23.68 -25.13 -34.77
CA LEU A 5 24.20 -25.90 -33.64
C LEU A 5 25.27 -25.15 -32.85
N VAL A 6 26.14 -24.39 -33.53
CA VAL A 6 27.17 -23.57 -32.86
C VAL A 6 26.53 -22.42 -32.07
N ILE A 7 25.50 -21.76 -32.62
CA ILE A 7 24.81 -20.66 -31.94
C ILE A 7 24.03 -21.17 -30.72
N SER A 8 23.32 -22.29 -30.85
CA SER A 8 22.61 -22.92 -29.73
C SER A 8 23.57 -23.42 -28.64
N GLY A 9 24.71 -23.99 -29.03
CA GLY A 9 25.75 -24.39 -28.09
C GLY A 9 26.33 -23.20 -27.31
N LEU A 10 26.61 -22.09 -28.00
CA LEU A 10 27.14 -20.88 -27.39
C LEU A 10 26.17 -20.26 -26.39
N THR A 11 24.87 -20.24 -26.70
CA THR A 11 23.84 -19.68 -25.80
C THR A 11 23.70 -20.47 -24.51
N VAL A 12 23.73 -21.81 -24.58
CA VAL A 12 23.69 -22.67 -23.40
C VAL A 12 24.93 -22.46 -22.52
N VAL A 13 26.10 -22.32 -23.13
CA VAL A 13 27.36 -22.07 -22.39
C VAL A 13 27.34 -20.72 -21.69
N VAL A 14 26.93 -19.64 -22.37
CA VAL A 14 26.82 -18.31 -21.75
C VAL A 14 25.80 -18.31 -20.60
N PHE A 15 24.67 -18.99 -20.78
CA PHE A 15 23.65 -19.10 -19.72
C PHE A 15 24.14 -19.91 -18.52
N ALA A 16 24.88 -21.00 -18.75
CA ALA A 16 25.46 -21.81 -17.68
C ALA A 16 26.53 -21.06 -16.88
N ILE A 17 27.38 -20.28 -17.56
CA ILE A 17 28.38 -19.42 -16.90
C ILE A 17 27.69 -18.35 -16.05
N GLY A 18 26.65 -17.70 -16.56
CA GLY A 18 25.85 -16.73 -15.80
C GLY A 18 25.18 -17.34 -14.57
N TYR A 19 24.62 -18.55 -14.71
CA TYR A 19 23.96 -19.27 -13.63
C TYR A 19 24.93 -19.69 -12.51
N ILE A 20 26.12 -20.19 -12.87
CA ILE A 20 27.15 -20.58 -11.90
C ILE A 20 27.74 -19.35 -11.18
N ALA A 21 27.92 -18.23 -11.90
CA ALA A 21 28.36 -16.97 -11.30
C ALA A 21 27.32 -16.41 -10.31
N GLY A 22 26.02 -16.53 -10.62
CA GLY A 22 24.91 -16.16 -9.72
C GLY A 22 24.92 -16.98 -8.43
N LEU A 23 25.02 -18.31 -8.54
CA LEU A 23 25.08 -19.22 -7.38
C LEU A 23 26.27 -18.93 -6.46
N ARG A 24 27.37 -18.39 -6.99
CA ARG A 24 28.57 -18.07 -6.20
C ARG A 24 28.51 -16.70 -5.52
N THR A 25 27.74 -15.76 -6.07
CA THR A 25 27.58 -14.40 -5.53
C THR A 25 26.47 -14.31 -4.48
N GLU A 26 25.45 -15.17 -4.56
CA GLU A 26 24.38 -15.27 -3.55
C GLU A 26 24.89 -15.87 -2.21
N ARG A 27 25.97 -16.66 -2.22
CA ARG A 27 26.47 -17.35 -1.02
C ARG A 27 27.39 -16.53 -0.12
N THR A 28 27.90 -15.37 -0.55
CA THR A 28 29.01 -14.69 0.15
C THR A 28 28.77 -13.22 0.51
N ARG A 29 27.56 -12.68 0.30
CA ARG A 29 27.18 -11.41 0.93
C ARG A 29 26.33 -11.68 2.16
N PRO A 30 26.89 -11.63 3.38
CA PRO A 30 26.06 -11.37 4.55
C PRO A 30 25.47 -9.98 4.35
N VAL A 31 24.23 -9.94 3.87
CA VAL A 31 23.43 -8.72 3.89
C VAL A 31 23.40 -8.30 5.36
N PRO A 32 23.86 -7.10 5.72
CA PRO A 32 23.75 -6.63 7.10
C PRO A 32 22.29 -6.76 7.50
N ALA A 33 22.04 -7.35 8.68
CA ALA A 33 20.68 -7.47 9.19
C ALA A 33 20.00 -6.10 9.02
N PRO A 34 18.81 -6.04 8.41
CA PRO A 34 18.10 -4.77 8.26
C PRO A 34 18.03 -4.12 9.64
N PRO A 35 18.27 -2.79 9.74
CA PRO A 35 18.13 -2.10 11.02
C PRO A 35 16.76 -2.47 11.60
N ALA A 36 16.78 -3.07 12.80
CA ALA A 36 15.62 -3.71 13.42
C ALA A 36 14.42 -2.76 13.61
N THR A 37 14.64 -1.46 13.43
CA THR A 37 13.65 -0.40 13.56
C THR A 37 12.67 -0.30 12.38
N LEU A 38 12.97 -0.84 11.20
CA LEU A 38 12.07 -0.73 10.03
C LEU A 38 11.08 -1.91 9.86
N MET A 39 11.39 -3.07 10.47
CA MET A 39 10.56 -4.29 10.35
C MET A 39 9.85 -4.69 11.65
N GLY A 40 10.16 -4.05 12.78
CA GLY A 40 9.54 -4.35 14.08
C GLY A 40 8.03 -4.13 14.15
N GLU A 41 7.47 -3.36 13.22
CA GLU A 41 6.03 -3.08 13.13
C GLU A 41 5.30 -4.00 12.12
N PHE A 42 6.03 -4.80 11.34
CA PHE A 42 5.48 -5.73 10.35
C PHE A 42 5.37 -7.17 10.85
N THR A 43 5.98 -7.49 12.00
CA THR A 43 5.83 -8.78 12.66
C THR A 43 4.95 -8.59 13.89
N GLY A 44 3.73 -9.12 13.82
CA GLY A 44 2.99 -9.40 15.05
C GLY A 44 3.91 -10.23 15.96
N LYS A 45 4.15 -9.72 17.18
CA LYS A 45 4.97 -10.32 18.24
C LYS A 45 5.23 -11.83 18.07
N ALA A 46 6.43 -12.15 17.63
CA ALA A 46 7.13 -13.37 18.01
C ALA A 46 8.63 -13.05 18.07
N ALA A 47 9.06 -12.46 19.19
CA ALA A 47 10.46 -12.38 19.54
C ALA A 47 10.73 -13.40 20.64
N THR A 48 11.39 -14.49 20.27
CA THR A 48 12.36 -15.21 21.11
C THR A 48 13.25 -16.01 20.16
N GLY A 49 14.48 -15.53 19.92
CA GLY A 49 15.53 -16.40 19.37
C GLY A 49 16.13 -17.29 20.47
N PRO A 50 17.20 -18.04 20.20
CA PRO A 50 17.59 -18.66 18.94
C PRO A 50 17.60 -20.20 19.09
N ALA A 51 17.06 -20.94 18.13
CA ALA A 51 17.36 -22.36 18.00
C ALA A 51 17.34 -22.76 16.53
N ILE A 52 18.49 -23.23 16.08
CA ILE A 52 18.69 -23.94 14.83
C ILE A 52 17.77 -25.17 14.88
N ALA A 53 16.79 -25.25 13.98
CA ALA A 53 16.05 -26.48 13.72
C ALA A 53 15.78 -26.58 12.22
N THR A 54 16.51 -27.50 11.63
CA THR A 54 16.38 -28.13 10.33
C THR A 54 14.95 -28.20 9.78
N ALA A 55 14.86 -28.00 8.46
CA ALA A 55 13.68 -28.18 7.63
C ALA A 55 12.85 -29.43 8.01
N ALA A 56 11.68 -29.19 8.61
CA ALA A 56 10.59 -30.15 8.64
C ALA A 56 9.38 -29.50 7.96
N LYS A 57 8.91 -30.17 6.91
CA LYS A 57 7.77 -29.82 6.07
C LYS A 57 6.48 -29.84 6.92
N PRO A 58 5.67 -28.77 6.99
CA PRO A 58 4.36 -28.86 7.63
C PRO A 58 3.32 -29.31 6.61
N SER A 59 2.91 -30.57 6.71
CA SER A 59 1.68 -31.08 6.11
C SER A 59 0.55 -30.92 7.12
N GLY A 60 -0.36 -29.96 6.90
CA GLY A 60 -1.60 -29.79 7.66
C GLY A 60 -2.19 -28.39 7.47
N PRO A 61 -3.54 -28.24 7.48
CA PRO A 61 -4.18 -26.93 7.41
C PRO A 61 -3.90 -26.17 8.71
N GLN A 62 -2.87 -25.34 8.67
CA GLN A 62 -2.48 -24.51 9.80
C GLN A 62 -3.54 -23.43 9.98
N ALA A 63 -4.38 -23.58 11.01
CA ALA A 63 -5.27 -22.52 11.47
C ALA A 63 -4.42 -21.26 11.68
N ALA A 64 -4.82 -20.16 11.04
CA ALA A 64 -4.13 -18.87 11.16
C ALA A 64 -3.94 -18.55 12.66
N PRO A 65 -2.75 -18.05 13.08
CA PRO A 65 -2.53 -17.71 14.47
C PRO A 65 -3.60 -16.71 14.92
N ALA A 66 -4.25 -16.99 16.04
CA ALA A 66 -5.28 -16.14 16.62
C ALA A 66 -4.71 -14.73 16.80
N ARG A 67 -5.21 -13.77 16.00
CA ARG A 67 -4.80 -12.37 16.09
C ARG A 67 -5.14 -11.85 17.48
N SER A 68 -4.19 -11.13 18.09
CA SER A 68 -4.44 -10.49 19.37
C SER A 68 -5.60 -9.49 19.22
N PRO A 69 -6.58 -9.48 20.15
CA PRO A 69 -7.72 -8.57 20.07
C PRO A 69 -7.22 -7.13 20.07
N GLN A 70 -7.81 -6.28 19.23
CA GLN A 70 -7.38 -4.89 19.14
C GLN A 70 -7.83 -4.08 20.35
N ASN A 71 -6.94 -3.23 20.87
CA ASN A 71 -7.30 -2.32 21.95
C ASN A 71 -8.04 -1.08 21.42
N ARG A 72 -9.35 -1.21 21.26
CA ARG A 72 -10.23 -0.17 20.71
C ARG A 72 -10.21 1.13 21.50
N ALA A 73 -10.16 1.06 22.83
CA ALA A 73 -10.11 2.24 23.69
C ALA A 73 -8.81 3.03 23.45
N GLN A 74 -7.68 2.34 23.32
CA GLN A 74 -6.40 2.96 22.96
C GLN A 74 -6.46 3.57 21.55
N LEU A 75 -7.04 2.87 20.57
CA LEU A 75 -7.19 3.40 19.21
C LEU A 75 -8.04 4.68 19.16
N VAL A 76 -9.15 4.73 19.89
CA VAL A 76 -9.98 5.93 19.99
C VAL A 76 -9.20 7.08 20.61
N ALA A 77 -8.56 6.85 21.75
CA ALA A 77 -7.76 7.88 22.42
C ALA A 77 -6.61 8.38 21.52
N GLU A 78 -5.96 7.48 20.78
CA GLU A 78 -4.90 7.85 19.85
C GLU A 78 -5.43 8.64 18.65
N ILE A 79 -6.59 8.26 18.08
CA ILE A 79 -7.23 9.03 17.01
C ILE A 79 -7.61 10.42 17.50
N GLU A 80 -8.19 10.55 18.70
CA GLU A 80 -8.57 11.86 19.26
C GLU A 80 -7.34 12.74 19.49
N ARG A 81 -6.27 12.16 20.04
CA ARG A 81 -4.98 12.85 20.24
C ARG A 81 -4.36 13.31 18.93
N LEU A 82 -4.43 12.48 17.89
CA LEU A 82 -3.78 12.72 16.60
C LEU A 82 -4.69 13.38 15.56
N ARG A 83 -5.96 13.65 15.88
CA ARG A 83 -6.93 14.24 14.96
C ARG A 83 -6.40 15.47 14.18
N PRO A 84 -5.79 16.50 14.81
CA PRO A 84 -5.25 17.64 14.06
C PRO A 84 -4.13 17.24 13.09
N GLN A 85 -3.32 16.24 13.44
CA GLN A 85 -2.24 15.74 12.57
C GLN A 85 -2.80 14.91 11.41
N ILE A 86 -3.82 14.09 11.66
CA ILE A 86 -4.54 13.32 10.64
C ILE A 86 -5.19 14.24 9.62
N ASP A 87 -5.84 15.31 10.08
CA ASP A 87 -6.51 16.27 9.20
C ASP A 87 -5.50 17.11 8.40
N SER A 88 -4.42 17.56 9.03
CA SER A 88 -3.30 18.21 8.35
C SER A 88 -2.66 17.31 7.29
N TYR A 89 -2.41 16.03 7.62
CA TYR A 89 -1.88 15.04 6.69
C TYR A 89 -2.79 14.88 5.46
N ARG A 90 -4.10 14.69 5.67
CA ARG A 90 -5.09 14.58 4.59
C ARG A 90 -5.09 15.81 3.69
N GLN A 91 -5.12 17.01 4.29
CA GLN A 91 -5.12 18.26 3.53
C GLN A 91 -3.87 18.40 2.64
N ARG A 92 -2.69 18.03 3.15
CA ARG A 92 -1.45 18.05 2.35
C ARG A 92 -1.48 17.04 1.20
N LEU A 93 -2.08 15.86 1.41
CA LEU A 93 -2.28 14.89 0.33
C LEU A 93 -3.23 15.43 -0.74
N ASP A 94 -4.36 16.00 -0.33
CA ASP A 94 -5.35 16.59 -1.24
C ASP A 94 -4.74 17.72 -2.06
N GLN A 95 -3.86 18.52 -1.46
CA GLN A 95 -3.13 19.57 -2.17
C GLN A 95 -2.19 18.99 -3.25
N ILE A 96 -1.39 17.97 -2.92
CA ILE A 96 -0.52 17.31 -3.90
C ILE A 96 -1.33 16.73 -5.07
N ASP A 97 -2.49 16.14 -4.76
CA ASP A 97 -3.37 15.57 -5.78
C ASP A 97 -4.01 16.63 -6.65
N ALA A 98 -4.46 17.74 -6.08
CA ALA A 98 -5.00 18.88 -6.82
C ALA A 98 -3.94 19.54 -7.74
N GLU A 99 -2.70 19.70 -7.25
CA GLU A 99 -1.59 20.23 -8.04
C GLU A 99 -1.28 19.32 -9.23
N PHE A 100 -1.18 18.01 -8.99
CA PHE A 100 -0.98 17.02 -10.05
C PHE A 100 -2.12 17.05 -11.08
N ASP A 101 -3.37 17.10 -10.62
CA ASP A 101 -4.54 17.11 -11.48
C ASP A 101 -4.61 18.36 -12.35
N GLY A 102 -4.29 19.53 -11.79
CA GLY A 102 -4.23 20.78 -12.54
C GLY A 102 -3.15 20.76 -13.62
N GLN A 103 -1.94 20.30 -13.26
CA GLN A 103 -0.82 20.19 -14.21
C GLN A 103 -1.09 19.15 -15.31
N LEU A 104 -1.67 18.01 -14.95
CA LEU A 104 -2.07 16.99 -15.91
C LEU A 104 -3.16 17.56 -16.85
N ALA A 105 -4.22 18.17 -16.32
CA ALA A 105 -5.31 18.72 -17.13
C ALA A 105 -4.84 19.79 -18.13
N ALA A 106 -3.82 20.59 -17.76
CA ALA A 106 -3.26 21.62 -18.63
C ALA A 106 -2.60 21.07 -19.91
N MET A 107 -2.05 19.85 -19.86
CA MET A 107 -1.42 19.22 -21.03
C MET A 107 -2.34 18.28 -21.84
N LEU A 108 -3.57 18.07 -21.37
CA LEU A 108 -4.55 17.22 -22.05
C LEU A 108 -5.33 17.99 -23.12
N THR A 109 -5.75 17.28 -24.17
CA THR A 109 -6.73 17.81 -25.13
C THR A 109 -8.09 18.02 -24.46
N PRO A 110 -8.99 18.85 -25.03
CA PRO A 110 -10.33 19.07 -24.44
C PRO A 110 -11.14 17.78 -24.23
N GLU A 111 -11.06 16.84 -25.18
CA GLU A 111 -11.73 15.53 -25.08
C GLU A 111 -11.14 14.69 -23.94
N GLN A 112 -9.81 14.61 -23.86
CA GLN A 112 -9.11 13.91 -22.78
C GLN A 112 -9.44 14.51 -21.41
N ARG A 113 -9.50 15.84 -21.30
CA ARG A 113 -9.89 16.54 -20.05
C ARG A 113 -11.28 16.14 -19.59
N THR A 114 -12.23 16.06 -20.53
CA THR A 114 -13.62 15.67 -20.23
C THR A 114 -13.67 14.24 -19.71
N HIS A 115 -12.96 13.31 -20.39
CA HIS A 115 -12.87 11.92 -19.94
C HIS A 115 -12.18 11.81 -18.57
N TYR A 116 -11.10 12.56 -18.36
CA TYR A 116 -10.36 12.61 -17.10
C TYR A 116 -11.23 13.11 -15.95
N ALA A 117 -11.93 14.24 -16.13
CA ALA A 117 -12.83 14.82 -15.14
C ALA A 117 -13.98 13.87 -14.77
N ALA A 118 -14.57 13.18 -15.76
CA ALA A 118 -15.60 12.16 -15.51
C ALA A 118 -15.03 10.96 -14.74
N GLY A 119 -13.79 10.56 -15.00
CA GLY A 119 -13.09 9.53 -14.23
C GLY A 119 -12.85 9.95 -12.77
N GLN A 120 -12.38 11.19 -12.56
CA GLN A 120 -12.14 11.75 -11.23
C GLN A 120 -13.43 11.84 -10.43
N LYS A 121 -14.53 12.34 -11.03
CA LYS A 121 -15.85 12.39 -10.38
C LYS A 121 -16.31 11.00 -9.92
N ARG A 122 -16.25 10.00 -10.80
CA ARG A 122 -16.61 8.60 -10.46
C ARG A 122 -15.74 8.02 -9.34
N ARG A 123 -14.45 8.37 -9.30
CA ARG A 123 -13.56 7.93 -8.23
C ARG A 123 -13.88 8.62 -6.91
N ALA A 124 -14.10 9.93 -6.92
CA ALA A 124 -14.51 10.70 -5.75
C ALA A 124 -15.83 10.20 -5.17
N GLU A 125 -16.84 9.93 -6.01
CA GLU A 125 -18.13 9.37 -5.58
C GLU A 125 -17.98 8.00 -4.92
N ARG A 126 -17.18 7.09 -5.51
CA ARG A 126 -16.91 5.77 -4.89
C ARG A 126 -16.20 5.90 -3.54
N MET A 127 -15.25 6.81 -3.44
CA MET A 127 -14.52 7.06 -2.20
C MET A 127 -15.43 7.66 -1.13
N ALA A 128 -16.22 8.68 -1.47
CA ALA A 128 -17.19 9.30 -0.58
C ALA A 128 -18.24 8.28 -0.10
N LYS A 129 -18.76 7.44 -1.01
CA LYS A 129 -19.68 6.35 -0.67
C LYS A 129 -19.05 5.37 0.32
N GLY A 130 -17.82 4.92 0.08
CA GLY A 130 -17.14 4.00 1.00
C GLY A 130 -16.87 4.61 2.38
N LEU A 131 -16.49 5.88 2.45
CA LEU A 131 -16.31 6.59 3.72
C LEU A 131 -17.65 6.80 4.45
N ALA A 132 -18.71 7.13 3.72
CA ALA A 132 -20.04 7.27 4.27
C ALA A 132 -20.58 5.94 4.80
N GLU A 133 -20.39 4.82 4.10
CA GLU A 133 -20.75 3.47 4.59
C GLU A 133 -19.99 3.12 5.88
N VAL A 134 -18.70 3.46 5.93
CA VAL A 134 -17.87 3.28 7.13
C VAL A 134 -18.35 4.17 8.28
N ALA A 135 -18.79 5.39 8.03
CA ALA A 135 -19.30 6.29 9.07
C ALA A 135 -20.74 5.95 9.52
N ALA A 136 -21.62 5.57 8.60
CA ALA A 136 -23.06 5.37 8.82
C ALA A 136 -23.43 4.00 9.39
N GLY A 137 -22.49 3.06 9.46
CA GLY A 137 -22.76 1.73 10.02
C GLY A 137 -23.20 1.79 11.48
N VAL A 138 -24.33 1.17 11.81
CA VAL A 138 -24.86 1.09 13.18
C VAL A 138 -24.12 0.05 14.02
N LYS A 139 -23.52 -0.96 13.36
CA LYS A 139 -22.80 -2.03 14.05
C LYS A 139 -21.38 -1.58 14.45
N PRO A 140 -20.91 -1.97 15.65
CA PRO A 140 -19.50 -1.90 16.00
C PRO A 140 -18.63 -2.52 14.91
N LEU A 141 -17.47 -1.92 14.64
CA LEU A 141 -16.52 -2.53 13.70
C LEU A 141 -16.02 -3.86 14.26
N THR A 142 -15.78 -4.87 13.43
CA THR A 142 -15.07 -6.09 13.86
C THR A 142 -13.55 -5.84 13.86
N ASP A 143 -12.77 -6.65 14.57
CA ASP A 143 -11.30 -6.48 14.59
C ASP A 143 -10.69 -6.62 13.18
N ASP A 144 -11.26 -7.51 12.34
CA ASP A 144 -10.88 -7.66 10.94
C ASP A 144 -11.19 -6.42 10.10
N GLU A 145 -12.34 -5.78 10.31
CA GLU A 145 -12.69 -4.53 9.63
C GLU A 145 -11.73 -3.39 10.02
N ILE A 146 -11.32 -3.33 11.28
CA ILE A 146 -10.38 -2.32 11.75
C ILE A 146 -9.00 -2.55 11.13
N ASP A 147 -8.50 -3.78 11.12
CA ASP A 147 -7.25 -4.13 10.43
C ASP A 147 -7.32 -3.81 8.93
N GLN A 148 -8.43 -4.15 8.28
CA GLN A 148 -8.63 -3.85 6.86
C GLN A 148 -8.60 -2.34 6.60
N LEU A 149 -9.21 -1.52 7.45
CA LEU A 149 -9.20 -0.06 7.31
C LEU A 149 -7.79 0.51 7.50
N ARG A 150 -7.00 -0.01 8.45
CA ARG A 150 -5.59 0.37 8.64
C ARG A 150 -4.73 0.00 7.43
N GLN A 151 -4.89 -1.21 6.91
CA GLN A 151 -4.16 -1.67 5.72
C GLN A 151 -4.55 -0.91 4.45
N ARG A 152 -5.84 -0.57 4.28
CA ARG A 152 -6.31 0.24 3.15
C ARG A 152 -5.69 1.64 3.13
N SER A 153 -5.38 2.22 4.28
CA SER A 153 -4.60 3.47 4.36
C SER A 153 -3.26 3.31 3.63
N LEU A 154 -2.57 2.19 3.86
CA LEU A 154 -1.28 1.87 3.23
C LEU A 154 -1.42 1.56 1.73
N SER A 155 -2.52 0.95 1.30
CA SER A 155 -2.77 0.75 -0.13
C SER A 155 -2.84 2.09 -0.88
N GLY A 156 -3.37 3.15 -0.27
CA GLY A 156 -3.35 4.50 -0.84
C GLY A 156 -1.93 5.04 -1.03
N VAL A 157 -1.06 4.83 -0.03
CA VAL A 157 0.37 5.19 -0.07
C VAL A 157 1.07 4.51 -1.25
N LEU A 158 0.79 3.22 -1.50
CA LEU A 158 1.37 2.49 -2.63
C LEU A 158 1.12 3.19 -3.98
N TRP A 159 -0.10 3.70 -4.20
CA TRP A 159 -0.46 4.44 -5.42
C TRP A 159 0.19 5.83 -5.54
N MET A 160 0.74 6.36 -4.44
CA MET A 160 1.56 7.58 -4.44
C MET A 160 3.04 7.26 -4.72
N VAL A 161 3.53 6.13 -4.19
CA VAL A 161 4.94 5.73 -4.24
C VAL A 161 5.33 5.00 -5.52
N ALA A 162 4.36 4.38 -6.21
CA ALA A 162 4.57 3.65 -7.46
C ALA A 162 4.05 4.43 -8.70
N PRO A 163 4.81 5.41 -9.22
CA PRO A 163 4.50 6.19 -10.42
C PRO A 163 4.13 5.34 -11.64
N THR A 164 4.78 4.19 -11.83
CA THR A 164 4.59 3.33 -13.00
C THR A 164 3.15 2.84 -13.12
N MET A 165 2.56 2.37 -12.02
CA MET A 165 1.18 1.88 -12.02
C MET A 165 0.18 2.96 -12.43
N LYS A 166 0.36 4.19 -11.90
CA LYS A 166 -0.50 5.33 -12.28
C LYS A 166 -0.23 5.79 -13.70
N HIS A 167 1.02 5.75 -14.15
CA HIS A 167 1.40 6.10 -15.53
C HIS A 167 0.71 5.18 -16.53
N ASP A 168 0.81 3.86 -16.35
CA ASP A 168 0.20 2.87 -17.23
C ASP A 168 -1.31 3.04 -17.33
N LEU A 169 -1.96 3.34 -16.20
CA LEU A 169 -3.39 3.63 -16.14
C LEU A 169 -3.76 4.89 -16.92
N LEU A 170 -3.00 5.99 -16.77
CA LEU A 170 -3.23 7.24 -17.50
C LEU A 170 -3.02 7.06 -19.01
N VAL A 171 -1.99 6.32 -19.42
CA VAL A 171 -1.76 5.99 -20.84
C VAL A 171 -2.94 5.21 -21.41
N LYS A 172 -3.42 4.20 -20.68
CA LYS A 172 -4.56 3.38 -21.10
C LYS A 172 -5.86 4.19 -21.18
N GLU A 173 -6.16 5.00 -20.16
CA GLU A 173 -7.45 5.69 -20.04
C GLU A 173 -7.53 6.94 -20.91
N LEU A 174 -6.43 7.66 -21.11
CA LEU A 174 -6.40 8.94 -21.83
C LEU A 174 -5.76 8.84 -23.20
N LYS A 175 -5.18 7.69 -23.56
CA LYS A 175 -4.47 7.47 -24.82
C LYS A 175 -3.42 8.55 -25.05
N LEU A 176 -2.57 8.77 -24.04
CA LEU A 176 -1.56 9.82 -24.06
C LEU A 176 -0.57 9.59 -25.21
N ASP A 177 -0.24 10.64 -25.95
CA ASP A 177 0.83 10.59 -26.95
C ASP A 177 2.23 10.54 -26.30
N ALA A 178 3.30 10.43 -27.10
CA ALA A 178 4.66 10.29 -26.59
C ALA A 178 5.14 11.49 -25.77
N GLU A 179 4.72 12.71 -26.12
CA GLU A 179 5.11 13.92 -25.42
C GLU A 179 4.37 14.03 -24.08
N GLN A 180 3.05 13.81 -24.10
CA GLN A 180 2.19 13.74 -22.93
C GLN A 180 2.63 12.63 -21.97
N GLN A 181 3.03 11.47 -22.48
CA GLN A 181 3.55 10.38 -21.66
C GLN A 181 4.82 10.76 -20.91
N THR A 182 5.74 11.45 -21.57
CA THR A 182 6.99 11.90 -20.96
C THR A 182 6.71 12.91 -19.85
N LYS A 183 5.85 13.91 -20.13
CA LYS A 183 5.40 14.89 -19.13
C LYS A 183 4.65 14.23 -17.97
N ALA A 184 3.75 13.28 -18.23
CA ALA A 184 3.01 12.55 -17.20
C ALA A 184 3.95 11.80 -16.24
N ARG A 185 5.02 11.16 -16.76
CA ARG A 185 6.02 10.50 -15.90
C ARG A 185 6.71 11.48 -14.98
N GLU A 186 7.06 12.65 -15.49
CA GLU A 186 7.73 13.68 -14.71
C GLU A 186 6.81 14.24 -13.61
N LEU A 187 5.55 14.53 -13.93
CA LEU A 187 4.54 14.94 -12.95
C LEU A 187 4.35 13.88 -11.85
N LEU A 188 4.35 12.59 -12.22
CA LEU A 188 4.21 11.51 -11.25
C LEU A 188 5.44 11.34 -10.35
N LYS A 189 6.65 11.61 -10.84
CA LYS A 189 7.86 11.65 -10.01
C LYS A 189 7.80 12.80 -9.01
N GLN A 190 7.45 14.00 -9.46
CA GLN A 190 7.32 15.17 -8.59
C GLN A 190 6.25 14.95 -7.51
N ARG A 191 5.10 14.38 -7.89
CA ARG A 191 4.05 13.96 -6.95
C ARG A 191 4.58 12.99 -5.91
N ARG A 192 5.37 11.99 -6.32
CA ARG A 192 6.00 11.02 -5.41
C ARG A 192 6.99 11.69 -4.46
N GLU A 193 7.84 12.59 -4.95
CA GLU A 193 8.82 13.29 -4.12
C GLU A 193 8.16 14.14 -3.04
N LYS A 194 7.13 14.90 -3.41
CA LYS A 194 6.32 15.67 -2.45
C LYS A 194 5.64 14.76 -1.44
N PHE A 195 5.11 13.62 -1.89
CA PHE A 195 4.50 12.64 -1.00
C PHE A 195 5.51 12.06 -0.01
N LEU A 196 6.71 11.69 -0.47
CA LEU A 196 7.77 11.18 0.40
C LEU A 196 8.18 12.22 1.46
N ALA A 197 8.31 13.50 1.08
CA ALA A 197 8.58 14.57 2.03
C ALA A 197 7.48 14.70 3.12
N ILE A 198 6.22 14.46 2.78
CA ILE A 198 5.13 14.40 3.78
C ILE A 198 5.32 13.17 4.68
N VAL A 199 5.53 11.98 4.10
CA VAL A 199 5.69 10.74 4.87
C VAL A 199 6.86 10.84 5.84
N ASP A 200 8.00 11.37 5.39
CA ASP A 200 9.21 11.56 6.20
C ASP A 200 9.00 12.55 7.35
N SER A 201 8.04 13.49 7.20
CA SER A 201 7.72 14.50 8.23
C SER A 201 6.47 14.18 9.06
N THR A 202 5.79 13.06 8.80
CA THR A 202 4.50 12.72 9.41
C THR A 202 4.62 11.52 10.34
N PRO A 203 4.07 11.56 11.57
CA PRO A 203 4.11 10.41 12.48
C PRO A 203 3.43 9.17 11.87
N PRO A 204 4.04 7.97 11.92
CA PRO A 204 3.48 6.74 11.34
C PRO A 204 2.04 6.41 11.76
N PRO A 205 1.62 6.61 13.03
CA PRO A 205 0.26 6.32 13.45
C PRO A 205 -0.79 7.14 12.70
N SER A 206 -0.51 8.40 12.37
CA SER A 206 -1.47 9.26 11.67
C SER A 206 -1.83 8.74 10.28
N ILE A 207 -0.87 8.11 9.58
CA ILE A 207 -1.08 7.49 8.26
C ILE A 207 -2.05 6.32 8.39
N LEU A 208 -1.78 5.40 9.33
CA LEU A 208 -2.60 4.21 9.57
C LEU A 208 -4.02 4.56 10.03
N LEU A 209 -4.13 5.53 10.92
CA LEU A 209 -5.39 5.94 11.56
C LEU A 209 -6.25 6.86 10.69
N SER A 210 -5.68 7.42 9.61
CA SER A 210 -6.40 8.33 8.72
C SER A 210 -7.72 7.77 8.20
N ARG A 211 -7.82 6.47 7.87
CA ARG A 211 -9.10 5.87 7.40
C ARG A 211 -10.03 5.40 8.51
N LEU A 212 -9.52 5.28 9.74
CA LEU A 212 -10.31 4.93 10.92
C LEU A 212 -10.95 6.15 11.57
N ALA A 213 -10.37 7.34 11.41
CA ALA A 213 -10.86 8.57 12.02
C ALA A 213 -12.35 8.90 11.77
N PRO A 214 -12.95 8.62 10.59
CA PRO A 214 -14.39 8.82 10.37
C PRO A 214 -15.27 7.83 11.14
N ALA A 215 -14.73 6.70 11.60
CA ALA A 215 -15.46 5.63 12.27
C ALA A 215 -15.28 5.61 13.80
N VAL A 216 -14.75 6.67 14.41
CA VAL A 216 -14.39 6.72 15.85
C VAL A 216 -15.55 6.32 16.75
N GLN A 217 -16.77 6.75 16.45
CA GLN A 217 -17.96 6.39 17.24
C GLN A 217 -18.26 4.88 17.21
N ARG A 218 -18.03 4.24 16.06
CA ARG A 218 -18.19 2.79 15.89
C ARG A 218 -17.04 1.98 16.50
N LEU A 219 -15.85 2.56 16.62
CA LEU A 219 -14.71 1.98 17.33
C LEU A 219 -14.93 1.98 18.85
N ALA A 220 -15.54 3.05 19.38
CA ALA A 220 -15.80 3.21 20.81
C ALA A 220 -16.84 2.20 21.34
N THR A 221 -17.70 1.66 20.47
CA THR A 221 -18.70 0.66 20.85
C THR A 221 -18.11 -0.75 20.76
N PRO A 222 -18.12 -1.57 21.84
CA PRO A 222 -17.68 -2.96 21.77
C PRO A 222 -18.69 -3.81 20.98
N PRO A 223 -18.24 -4.84 20.23
CA PRO A 223 -19.16 -5.75 19.55
C PRO A 223 -19.94 -6.53 20.60
N THR A 224 -21.28 -6.49 20.51
CA THR A 224 -22.14 -7.31 21.38
C THR A 224 -21.77 -8.76 21.16
N LYS A 225 -21.27 -9.44 22.21
CA LYS A 225 -21.03 -10.89 22.14
C LYS A 225 -22.39 -11.56 21.96
N ASP A 226 -22.66 -12.06 20.75
CA ASP A 226 -23.81 -12.94 20.53
C ASP A 226 -23.65 -14.14 21.49
N LYS A 227 -24.64 -14.32 22.36
CA LYS A 227 -24.72 -15.49 23.25
C LYS A 227 -24.64 -16.75 22.38
N PRO A 228 -23.80 -17.74 22.72
CA PRO A 228 -23.86 -19.02 22.03
C PRO A 228 -25.26 -19.61 22.28
N VAL A 229 -25.98 -19.85 21.19
CA VAL A 229 -27.22 -20.64 21.22
C VAL A 229 -26.79 -22.04 21.62
N GLY A 230 -27.03 -22.37 22.89
CA GLY A 230 -26.90 -23.73 23.38
C GLY A 230 -27.85 -24.65 22.61
N ARG A 231 -27.31 -25.77 22.16
CA ARG A 231 -28.05 -27.01 21.93
C ARG A 231 -27.28 -28.13 22.61
#